data_AF-K1TBA7-F1
#
_entry.id   AF-K1TBA7-F1
#
_cell.length_a   1.000
_cell.length_b   1.000
_cell.length_c   1.000
_cell.angle_alpha   90.00
_cell.angle_beta   90.00
_cell.angle_gamma   90.00
#
_symmetry.space_group_name_H-M   'P 1'
#
loop_
_entity.id
_entity.type
_entity.pdbx_description
1 polymer ?
#
loop_
_entity_poly.entity_id
_entity_poly.type
_entity_poly.pdbx_seq_one_letter_code
_entity_poly.pdbx_strand_id
1 'polypeptide(L)'
;SSLLTSNYYEKHHHHHLHPCGIWAAAPVIQKVAAAQDLQLQLVVTGAHLCARFGNTVQEIEADGLPIAARLPIFEEENPNEPVALTIARTITVFDGYFAAHRPDAVLLLGDRFEIFAVATAAAARHIPIAHISGGDVTLGAADEYYRHCITKMAALHFPSCAESAARLVRMGEAPKTVFCVGGLGDENIRTLPKMTRQELCASTGFDLMQPFAIVTYHPETSAAAGDPARAGGCPVRRNG
;
A
#
# COMPACT_ATOMS: atom_id res chain seq x y z
N SER A 1 -3.94 -10.24 17.91
CA SER A 1 -4.37 -9.03 17.20
C SER A 1 -3.70 -8.91 15.84
N SER A 2 -4.41 -8.39 14.84
CA SER A 2 -3.91 -8.17 13.48
C SER A 2 -3.78 -6.68 13.20
N LEU A 3 -2.57 -6.22 12.86
CA LEU A 3 -2.32 -4.84 12.45
C LEU A 3 -2.63 -4.68 10.96
N LEU A 4 -3.49 -3.73 10.58
CA LEU A 4 -3.68 -3.38 9.17
C LEU A 4 -3.18 -1.96 8.92
N THR A 5 -2.35 -1.79 7.89
CA THR A 5 -1.89 -0.48 7.41
C THR A 5 -2.56 -0.17 6.08
N SER A 6 -3.35 0.90 6.03
CA SER A 6 -4.04 1.36 4.82
C SER A 6 -3.18 2.36 4.04
N ASN A 7 -3.26 2.30 2.70
CA ASN A 7 -2.57 3.21 1.77
C ASN A 7 -3.46 4.40 1.41
N TYR A 8 -2.82 5.54 1.12
CA TYR A 8 -3.45 6.73 0.54
C TYR A 8 -2.95 7.03 -0.88
N TYR A 9 -3.80 7.65 -1.71
CA TYR A 9 -3.50 8.13 -3.07
C TYR A 9 -3.53 9.66 -3.13
N GLU A 10 -2.46 10.26 -3.64
CA GLU A 10 -2.22 11.72 -3.70
C GLU A 10 -3.35 12.52 -4.37
N LYS A 11 -3.77 13.63 -3.75
CA LYS A 11 -4.80 14.56 -4.26
C LYS A 11 -4.14 15.84 -4.75
N HIS A 12 -4.36 16.19 -6.02
CA HIS A 12 -4.24 17.58 -6.46
C HIS A 12 -5.56 18.32 -6.21
N HIS A 13 -5.43 19.54 -5.69
CA HIS A 13 -6.50 20.39 -5.18
C HIS A 13 -7.72 20.49 -6.10
N HIS A 14 -8.82 19.81 -5.78
CA HIS A 14 -10.21 20.26 -6.03
C HIS A 14 -11.19 19.49 -5.11
N HIS A 15 -12.33 20.12 -4.81
CA HIS A 15 -13.32 19.72 -3.81
C HIS A 15 -14.08 18.41 -4.15
N HIS A 16 -14.52 17.71 -3.09
CA HIS A 16 -15.58 16.68 -3.05
C HIS A 16 -15.46 15.35 -3.83
N LEU A 17 -14.25 14.84 -4.08
CA LEU A 17 -14.08 13.42 -4.42
C LEU A 17 -13.63 12.62 -3.20
N HIS A 18 -14.38 11.57 -2.85
CA HIS A 18 -14.03 10.56 -1.85
C HIS A 18 -12.75 9.80 -2.30
N PRO A 19 -11.61 9.94 -1.60
CA PRO A 19 -10.32 9.33 -1.93
C PRO A 19 -10.28 7.81 -1.76
N CYS A 20 -9.88 7.08 -2.82
CA CYS A 20 -9.87 5.61 -2.96
C CYS A 20 -8.92 4.80 -2.05
N GLY A 21 -8.09 5.43 -1.22
CA GLY A 21 -6.98 4.74 -0.53
C GLY A 21 -7.42 3.68 0.48
N ILE A 22 -8.26 4.06 1.45
CA ILE A 22 -8.82 3.11 2.40
C ILE A 22 -9.88 2.21 1.78
N TRP A 23 -10.58 2.69 0.75
CA TRP A 23 -11.66 1.92 0.11
C TRP A 23 -11.16 0.58 -0.40
N ALA A 24 -9.93 0.48 -0.90
CA ALA A 24 -9.36 -0.80 -1.31
C ALA A 24 -9.37 -1.83 -0.17
N ALA A 25 -8.94 -1.46 1.04
CA ALA A 25 -8.87 -2.39 2.16
C ALA A 25 -10.16 -2.46 3.01
N ALA A 26 -11.07 -1.50 2.86
CA ALA A 26 -12.25 -1.36 3.72
C ALA A 26 -13.07 -2.65 3.90
N PRO A 27 -13.38 -3.43 2.85
CA PRO A 27 -14.13 -4.69 3.02
C PRO A 27 -13.40 -5.70 3.92
N VAL A 28 -12.06 -5.77 3.84
CA VAL A 28 -11.25 -6.66 4.66
C VAL A 28 -11.23 -6.17 6.10
N ILE A 29 -11.04 -4.87 6.32
CA ILE A 29 -11.04 -4.28 7.66
C ILE A 29 -12.37 -4.54 8.37
N GLN A 30 -13.49 -4.32 7.68
CA GLN A 30 -14.84 -4.55 8.23
C GLN A 30 -15.06 -6.03 8.57
N LYS A 31 -14.65 -6.95 7.68
CA LYS A 31 -14.76 -8.39 7.94
C LYS A 31 -13.91 -8.83 9.14
N VAL A 32 -12.69 -8.29 9.29
CA VAL A 32 -11.83 -8.56 10.45
C VAL A 32 -12.39 -7.95 11.74
N ALA A 33 -12.96 -6.74 11.68
CA ALA A 33 -13.60 -6.09 12.83
C ALA A 33 -14.83 -6.86 13.34
N ALA A 34 -15.55 -7.55 12.45
CA ALA A 34 -16.73 -8.34 12.78
C ALA A 34 -16.41 -9.79 13.19
N ALA A 35 -15.17 -10.25 12.97
CA ALA A 35 -14.76 -11.60 13.30
C ALA A 35 -14.62 -11.79 14.82
N GLN A 36 -15.10 -12.92 15.35
CA GLN A 36 -15.09 -13.19 16.80
C GLN A 36 -13.75 -13.73 17.30
N ASP A 37 -12.96 -14.28 16.39
CA ASP A 37 -11.67 -14.93 16.62
C ASP A 37 -10.48 -14.02 16.28
N LEU A 38 -10.74 -12.81 15.79
CA LEU A 38 -9.73 -11.81 15.46
C LEU A 38 -9.96 -10.51 16.24
N GLN A 39 -8.87 -9.92 16.71
CA GLN A 39 -8.88 -8.57 17.27
C GLN A 39 -8.19 -7.61 16.30
N LEU A 40 -8.98 -6.72 15.70
CA LEU A 40 -8.46 -5.68 14.82
C LEU A 40 -7.65 -4.64 15.60
N GLN A 41 -6.47 -4.32 15.10
CA GLN A 41 -5.72 -3.11 15.46
C GLN A 41 -5.47 -2.32 14.17
N LEU A 42 -6.30 -1.32 13.86
CA LEU A 42 -6.07 -0.48 12.69
C LEU A 42 -5.05 0.59 13.02
N VAL A 43 -3.91 0.60 12.34
CA VAL A 43 -2.91 1.66 12.48
C VAL A 43 -2.80 2.47 11.22
N VAL A 44 -3.04 3.76 11.39
CA VAL A 44 -3.06 4.73 10.30
C VAL A 44 -1.73 5.48 10.29
N THR A 45 -1.12 5.58 9.12
CA THR A 45 0.19 6.22 8.92
C THR A 45 0.24 6.92 7.56
N GLY A 46 1.39 7.48 7.22
CA GLY A 46 1.66 8.05 5.91
C GLY A 46 0.69 9.16 5.54
N ALA A 47 0.23 9.12 4.30
CA ALA A 47 -0.48 10.26 3.72
C ALA A 47 -1.92 10.41 4.25
N HIS A 48 -2.48 9.41 4.93
CA HIS A 48 -3.72 9.55 5.68
C HIS A 48 -3.63 10.60 6.81
N LEU A 49 -2.45 10.78 7.41
CA LEU A 49 -2.23 11.71 8.52
C LEU A 49 -1.64 13.06 8.07
N CYS A 50 -1.50 13.28 6.77
CA CYS A 50 -0.79 14.44 6.23
C CYS A 50 -1.77 15.42 5.59
N ALA A 51 -1.77 16.67 6.08
CA ALA A 51 -2.67 17.72 5.59
C ALA A 51 -2.48 18.03 4.10
N ARG A 52 -1.23 18.05 3.62
CA ARG A 52 -0.88 18.18 2.19
C ARG A 52 -1.58 17.15 1.31
N PHE A 53 -1.79 15.96 1.86
CA PHE A 53 -2.42 14.83 1.21
C PHE A 53 -3.89 14.69 1.65
N GLY A 54 -4.55 15.79 2.00
CA GLY A 54 -5.99 15.81 2.27
C GLY A 54 -6.44 15.21 3.60
N ASN A 55 -5.51 14.78 4.48
CA ASN A 55 -5.80 14.29 5.83
C ASN A 55 -6.91 13.22 5.92
N THR A 56 -6.85 12.21 5.07
CA THR A 56 -7.94 11.24 4.88
C THR A 56 -8.19 10.27 6.02
N VAL A 57 -7.44 10.37 7.13
CA VAL A 57 -7.83 9.72 8.39
C VAL A 57 -9.26 10.08 8.81
N GLN A 58 -9.75 11.27 8.44
CA GLN A 58 -11.10 11.73 8.73
C GLN A 58 -12.17 10.89 8.03
N GLU A 59 -11.86 10.31 6.87
CA GLU A 59 -12.76 9.42 6.14
C GLU A 59 -12.83 8.06 6.83
N ILE A 60 -11.69 7.55 7.30
CA ILE A 60 -11.61 6.34 8.12
C ILE A 60 -12.50 6.45 9.36
N GLU A 61 -12.45 7.62 10.01
CA GLU A 61 -13.28 7.95 11.18
C GLU A 61 -14.77 8.05 10.81
N ALA A 62 -15.09 8.70 9.69
CA ALA A 62 -16.47 8.82 9.20
C ALA A 62 -17.10 7.46 8.84
N ASP A 63 -16.28 6.50 8.39
CA ASP A 63 -16.68 5.12 8.12
C ASP A 63 -16.87 4.29 9.40
N GLY A 64 -16.61 4.87 10.59
CA GLY A 64 -16.77 4.22 11.88
C GLY A 64 -15.71 3.16 12.18
N LEU A 65 -14.60 3.15 11.45
CA LEU A 65 -13.53 2.16 11.65
C LEU A 65 -12.69 2.50 12.90
N PRO A 66 -12.48 1.54 13.82
CA PRO A 66 -11.77 1.82 15.07
C PRO A 66 -10.26 1.95 14.83
N ILE A 67 -9.72 3.16 14.96
CA ILE A 67 -8.28 3.43 14.85
C ILE A 67 -7.58 3.16 16.17
N ALA A 68 -6.69 2.18 16.19
CA ALA A 68 -5.90 1.80 17.37
C ALA A 68 -4.72 2.74 17.61
N ALA A 69 -4.05 3.21 16.54
CA ALA A 69 -3.02 4.24 16.65
C ALA A 69 -2.89 5.06 15.36
N ARG A 70 -2.41 6.29 15.52
CA ARG A 70 -2.01 7.20 14.44
C ARG A 70 -0.51 7.41 14.55
N LEU A 71 0.24 6.97 13.55
CA LEU A 71 1.70 7.00 13.53
C LEU A 71 2.19 7.91 12.38
N PRO A 72 2.39 9.22 12.61
CA PRO A 72 2.86 10.12 11.57
C PRO A 72 4.32 9.81 11.18
N ILE A 73 4.60 9.80 9.87
CA ILE A 73 5.93 9.49 9.32
C ILE A 73 6.48 10.59 8.41
N PHE A 74 5.66 11.56 8.02
CA PHE A 74 6.08 12.73 7.24
C PHE A 74 6.36 13.92 8.15
N GLU A 75 7.37 14.70 7.79
CA GLU A 75 7.57 16.05 8.33
C GLU A 75 6.73 17.05 7.54
N GLU A 76 5.89 17.83 8.22
CA GLU A 76 5.03 18.82 7.56
C GLU A 76 5.85 19.98 6.94
N GLU A 77 6.95 20.35 7.59
CA GLU A 77 7.80 21.47 7.18
C GLU A 77 8.81 21.11 6.07
N ASN A 78 8.95 19.83 5.73
CA ASN A 78 9.93 19.36 4.75
C ASN A 78 9.27 18.50 3.65
N PRO A 79 8.51 19.12 2.73
CA PRO A 79 7.76 18.39 1.72
C PRO A 79 8.64 17.64 0.72
N ASN A 80 9.91 18.03 0.57
CA ASN A 80 10.88 17.45 -0.36
C ASN A 80 11.87 16.52 0.33
N GLU A 81 11.52 16.00 1.52
CA GLU A 81 12.36 15.03 2.23
C GLU A 81 12.69 13.82 1.32
N PRO A 82 13.98 13.40 1.26
CA PRO A 82 14.36 12.16 0.59
C PRO A 82 13.58 10.96 1.16
N VAL A 83 12.98 10.15 0.28
CA VAL A 83 12.20 8.95 0.65
C VAL A 83 12.96 8.03 1.61
N ALA A 84 14.29 7.93 1.49
CA ALA A 84 15.14 7.14 2.38
C ALA A 84 15.06 7.58 3.86
N LEU A 85 14.95 8.90 4.13
CA LEU A 85 14.78 9.42 5.49
C LEU A 85 13.39 9.07 6.03
N THR A 86 12.35 9.21 5.21
CA THR A 86 11.00 8.80 5.58
C THR A 86 10.91 7.29 5.87
N ILE A 87 11.60 6.45 5.09
CA ILE A 87 11.73 5.00 5.36
C ILE A 87 12.37 4.77 6.73
N ALA A 88 13.52 5.41 7.00
CA ALA A 88 14.23 5.25 8.27
C ALA A 88 13.37 5.70 9.48
N ARG A 89 12.66 6.82 9.34
CA ARG A 89 11.70 7.29 10.35
C ARG A 89 10.57 6.30 10.55
N THR A 90 9.98 5.78 9.47
CA THR A 90 8.89 4.81 9.53
C THR A 90 9.32 3.53 10.26
N ILE A 91 10.52 3.01 9.97
CA ILE A 91 11.07 1.85 10.70
C ILE A 91 11.17 2.15 12.19
N THR A 92 11.73 3.31 12.56
CA THR A 92 11.89 3.71 13.97
C THR A 92 10.56 3.83 14.70
N VAL A 93 9.58 4.48 14.08
CA VAL A 93 8.23 4.68 14.65
C VAL A 93 7.51 3.35 14.84
N PHE A 94 7.54 2.47 13.82
CA PHE A 94 6.85 1.18 13.91
C PHE A 94 7.57 0.18 14.80
N ASP A 95 8.91 0.20 14.88
CA ASP A 95 9.65 -0.62 15.84
C ASP A 95 9.25 -0.27 17.29
N GLY A 96 9.20 1.03 17.61
CA GLY A 96 8.72 1.52 18.90
C GLY A 96 7.27 1.11 19.19
N TYR A 97 6.38 1.22 18.19
CA TYR A 97 5.00 0.77 18.32
C TYR A 97 4.91 -0.72 18.60
N PHE A 98 5.60 -1.56 17.82
CA PHE A 98 5.61 -3.02 17.98
C PHE A 98 6.30 -3.49 19.26
N ALA A 99 7.21 -2.69 19.82
CA ALA A 99 7.81 -2.95 21.14
C ALA A 99 6.77 -2.83 22.26
N ALA A 100 5.91 -1.82 22.19
CA ALA A 100 4.86 -1.58 23.18
C ALA A 100 3.58 -2.40 22.90
N HIS A 101 3.28 -2.68 21.64
CA HIS A 101 2.06 -3.32 21.17
C HIS A 101 2.42 -4.39 20.13
N ARG A 102 2.78 -5.59 20.59
CA ARG A 102 3.17 -6.68 19.69
C ARG A 102 1.92 -7.40 19.15
N PRO A 103 1.58 -7.28 17.85
CA PRO A 103 0.51 -8.07 17.26
C PRO A 103 0.96 -9.52 16.99
N ASP A 104 -0.02 -10.40 16.80
CA ASP A 104 0.23 -11.79 16.40
C ASP A 104 0.58 -11.90 14.92
N ALA A 105 0.08 -10.97 14.11
CA ALA A 105 0.41 -10.83 12.69
C ALA A 105 0.14 -9.40 12.19
N VAL A 106 0.75 -9.05 11.06
CA VAL A 106 0.51 -7.78 10.35
C VAL A 106 -0.01 -8.08 8.95
N LEU A 107 -1.10 -7.43 8.55
CA LEU A 107 -1.67 -7.48 7.21
C LEU A 107 -1.29 -6.20 6.45
N LEU A 108 -0.50 -6.38 5.38
CA LEU A 108 0.03 -5.30 4.56
C LEU A 108 -0.56 -5.39 3.14
N LEU A 109 -0.95 -4.25 2.58
CA LEU A 109 -1.49 -4.12 1.23
C LEU A 109 -0.54 -3.27 0.38
N GLY A 110 -0.18 -3.78 -0.81
CA GLY A 110 0.55 -3.04 -1.80
C GLY A 110 2.05 -2.93 -1.52
N ASP A 111 2.66 -1.86 -2.00
CA ASP A 111 4.09 -1.84 -2.34
C ASP A 111 4.76 -0.48 -2.16
N ARG A 112 4.07 0.45 -1.48
CA ARG A 112 4.64 1.77 -1.21
C ARG A 112 5.82 1.69 -0.25
N PHE A 113 6.69 2.69 -0.29
CA PHE A 113 7.88 2.75 0.55
C PHE A 113 7.58 2.68 2.05
N GLU A 114 6.45 3.24 2.52
CA GLU A 114 6.08 3.11 3.93
C GLU A 114 5.68 1.69 4.29
N ILE A 115 5.03 0.95 3.39
CA ILE A 115 4.64 -0.45 3.60
C ILE A 115 5.90 -1.33 3.65
N PHE A 116 6.88 -1.05 2.79
CA PHE A 116 8.19 -1.68 2.87
C PHE A 116 8.88 -1.42 4.22
N ALA A 117 8.83 -0.18 4.72
CA ALA A 117 9.40 0.17 6.02
C ALA A 117 8.69 -0.54 7.19
N VAL A 118 7.35 -0.60 7.16
CA VAL A 118 6.55 -1.35 8.15
C VAL A 118 6.86 -2.84 8.10
N ALA A 119 6.93 -3.43 6.90
CA ALA A 119 7.31 -4.82 6.72
C ALA A 119 8.70 -5.12 7.30
N THR A 120 9.66 -4.22 7.07
CA THR A 120 11.02 -4.33 7.61
C THR A 120 11.00 -4.32 9.14
N ALA A 121 10.26 -3.40 9.78
CA ALA A 121 10.14 -3.35 11.23
C ALA A 121 9.45 -4.60 11.80
N ALA A 122 8.37 -5.07 11.18
CA ALA A 122 7.66 -6.28 11.59
C ALA A 122 8.54 -7.54 11.47
N ALA A 123 9.25 -7.70 10.34
CA ALA A 123 10.14 -8.82 10.10
C ALA A 123 11.33 -8.84 11.07
N ALA A 124 11.94 -7.68 11.35
CA ALA A 124 13.02 -7.54 12.32
C ALA A 124 12.61 -7.96 13.75
N ARG A 125 11.32 -7.85 14.07
CA ARG A 125 10.75 -8.32 15.35
C ARG A 125 10.13 -9.72 15.27
N HIS A 126 10.32 -10.44 14.16
CA HIS A 126 9.73 -11.76 13.92
C HIS A 126 8.21 -11.79 14.07
N ILE A 127 7.53 -10.73 13.63
CA ILE A 127 6.08 -10.68 13.57
C ILE A 127 5.65 -11.19 12.19
N PRO A 128 4.81 -12.24 12.11
CA PRO A 128 4.33 -12.76 10.83
C PRO A 128 3.63 -11.70 9.98
N ILE A 129 3.98 -11.64 8.70
CA ILE A 129 3.38 -10.72 7.73
C ILE A 129 2.50 -11.49 6.76
N ALA A 130 1.28 -11.01 6.55
CA ALA A 130 0.38 -11.38 5.47
C ALA A 130 0.38 -10.26 4.43
N HIS A 131 0.72 -10.58 3.17
CA HIS A 131 0.88 -9.59 2.11
C HIS A 131 -0.19 -9.73 1.03
N ILE A 132 -0.99 -8.69 0.83
CA ILE A 132 -1.99 -8.57 -0.24
C ILE A 132 -1.39 -7.83 -1.43
N SER A 133 -1.73 -8.26 -2.65
CA SER A 133 -1.21 -7.73 -3.92
C SER A 133 0.28 -8.01 -4.17
N GLY A 134 0.84 -8.99 -3.44
CA GLY A 134 2.13 -9.57 -3.78
C GLY A 134 2.12 -10.20 -5.17
N GLY A 135 3.22 -10.05 -5.90
CA GLY A 135 3.40 -10.65 -7.21
C GLY A 135 2.69 -9.92 -8.35
N ASP A 136 1.98 -8.81 -8.12
CA ASP A 136 1.54 -7.91 -9.19
C ASP A 136 2.77 -7.27 -9.89
N VAL A 137 2.56 -6.61 -11.02
CA VAL A 137 3.63 -5.95 -11.81
C VAL A 137 3.27 -4.51 -12.08
N THR A 138 4.20 -3.60 -11.80
CA THR A 138 4.14 -2.17 -12.13
C THR A 138 5.42 -1.78 -12.83
N LEU A 139 5.39 -1.75 -14.16
CA LEU A 139 6.55 -1.41 -14.98
C LEU A 139 6.94 0.06 -14.76
N GLY A 140 8.24 0.32 -14.60
CA GLY A 140 8.78 1.69 -14.47
C GLY A 140 8.55 2.36 -13.11
N ALA A 141 8.07 1.61 -12.11
CA ALA A 141 7.85 2.12 -10.75
C ALA A 141 8.86 1.52 -9.76
N ALA A 142 9.39 2.37 -8.88
CA ALA A 142 10.19 1.96 -7.73
C ALA A 142 9.44 0.96 -6.83
N ASP A 143 8.12 1.05 -6.81
CA ASP A 143 7.17 0.19 -6.12
C ASP A 143 7.39 -1.30 -6.44
N GLU A 144 7.92 -1.65 -7.62
CA GLU A 144 8.20 -3.05 -7.99
C GLU A 144 9.19 -3.73 -7.03
N TYR A 145 10.31 -3.07 -6.70
CA TYR A 145 11.31 -3.68 -5.82
C TYR A 145 10.83 -3.72 -4.37
N TYR A 146 10.06 -2.72 -3.91
CA TYR A 146 9.42 -2.76 -2.60
C TYR A 146 8.45 -3.93 -2.49
N ARG A 147 7.59 -4.16 -3.50
CA ARG A 147 6.63 -5.28 -3.54
C ARG A 147 7.33 -6.62 -3.36
N HIS A 148 8.46 -6.81 -4.06
CA HIS A 148 9.23 -8.05 -3.99
C HIS A 148 9.94 -8.21 -2.65
N CYS A 149 10.49 -7.13 -2.07
CA CYS A 149 11.06 -7.16 -0.73
C CYS A 149 10.01 -7.50 0.34
N ILE A 150 8.83 -6.87 0.29
CA ILE A 150 7.71 -7.18 1.21
C ILE A 150 7.29 -8.64 1.06
N THR A 151 7.20 -9.13 -0.18
CA THR A 151 6.91 -10.54 -0.46
C THR A 151 7.91 -11.46 0.23
N LYS A 152 9.22 -11.21 0.13
CA LYS A 152 10.23 -12.06 0.77
C LYS A 152 10.20 -12.01 2.30
N MET A 153 9.64 -10.97 2.89
CA MET A 153 9.44 -10.85 4.34
C MET A 153 8.12 -11.47 4.81
N ALA A 154 7.19 -11.75 3.90
CA ALA A 154 5.86 -12.25 4.22
C ALA A 154 5.82 -13.77 4.44
N ALA A 155 4.98 -14.20 5.38
CA ALA A 155 4.72 -15.59 5.69
C ALA A 155 3.49 -16.14 4.93
N LEU A 156 2.54 -15.26 4.58
CA LEU A 156 1.34 -15.58 3.81
C LEU A 156 1.17 -14.55 2.68
N HIS A 157 0.66 -15.01 1.54
CA HIS A 157 0.49 -14.17 0.35
C HIS A 157 -0.92 -14.30 -0.21
N PHE A 158 -1.51 -13.16 -0.53
CA PHE A 158 -2.84 -13.02 -1.10
C PHE A 158 -2.75 -12.27 -2.45
N PRO A 159 -2.25 -12.92 -3.51
CA PRO A 159 -2.17 -12.33 -4.84
C PRO A 159 -3.55 -12.04 -5.45
N SER A 160 -3.58 -11.02 -6.30
CA SER A 160 -4.80 -10.54 -6.98
C SER A 160 -5.31 -11.50 -8.06
N CYS A 161 -4.43 -12.29 -8.68
CA CYS A 161 -4.78 -13.22 -9.75
C CYS A 161 -3.82 -14.42 -9.82
N ALA A 162 -4.17 -15.40 -10.66
CA ALA A 162 -3.38 -16.62 -10.86
C ALA A 162 -1.98 -16.34 -11.41
N GLU A 163 -1.82 -15.31 -12.24
CA GLU A 163 -0.52 -14.92 -12.79
C GLU A 163 0.41 -14.35 -11.71
N SER A 164 -0.13 -13.49 -10.83
CA SER A 164 0.58 -12.97 -9.66
C SER A 164 0.95 -14.10 -8.71
N ALA A 165 0.05 -15.05 -8.44
CA ALA A 165 0.35 -16.24 -7.65
C ALA A 165 1.49 -17.08 -8.25
N ALA A 166 1.47 -17.33 -9.56
CA ALA A 166 2.53 -18.05 -10.25
C ALA A 166 3.87 -17.31 -10.19
N ARG A 167 3.86 -15.98 -10.21
CA ARG A 167 5.07 -15.16 -10.02
C ARG A 167 5.65 -15.31 -8.62
N LEU A 168 4.82 -15.26 -7.58
CA LEU A 168 5.23 -15.49 -6.20
C LEU A 168 5.90 -16.86 -6.01
N VAL A 169 5.29 -17.92 -6.56
CA VAL A 169 5.88 -19.27 -6.50
C VAL A 169 7.22 -19.33 -7.24
N ARG A 170 7.35 -18.68 -8.40
CA ARG A 170 8.63 -18.57 -9.12
C ARG A 170 9.69 -17.77 -8.37
N MET A 171 9.29 -16.82 -7.52
CA MET A 171 10.18 -16.08 -6.61
C MET A 171 10.61 -16.91 -5.38
N GLY A 172 10.15 -18.15 -5.27
CA GLY A 172 10.55 -19.09 -4.22
C GLY A 172 9.61 -19.12 -3.02
N GLU A 173 8.41 -18.52 -3.10
CA GLU A 173 7.39 -18.72 -2.06
C GLU A 173 6.80 -20.13 -2.14
N ALA A 174 6.55 -20.73 -0.97
CA ALA A 174 5.99 -22.07 -0.91
C ALA A 174 4.53 -22.05 -1.42
N PRO A 175 4.12 -22.94 -2.35
CA PRO A 175 2.75 -22.92 -2.88
C PRO A 175 1.65 -22.98 -1.81
N LYS A 176 1.92 -23.64 -0.67
CA LYS A 176 0.99 -23.75 0.46
C LYS A 176 0.76 -22.44 1.24
N THR A 177 1.58 -21.40 1.01
CA THR A 177 1.44 -20.07 1.64
C THR A 177 0.87 -19.03 0.68
N VAL A 178 0.60 -19.40 -0.57
CA VAL A 178 0.10 -18.51 -1.62
C VAL A 178 -1.37 -18.81 -1.92
N PHE A 179 -2.26 -17.85 -1.62
CA PHE A 179 -3.70 -17.99 -1.76
C PHE A 179 -4.24 -16.99 -2.78
N CYS A 180 -4.54 -17.44 -4.00
CA CYS A 180 -5.14 -16.60 -5.03
C CYS A 180 -6.60 -16.27 -4.68
N VAL A 181 -6.84 -15.07 -4.13
CA VAL A 181 -8.14 -14.66 -3.57
C VAL A 181 -8.83 -13.53 -4.33
N GLY A 182 -8.22 -13.01 -5.40
CA GLY A 182 -8.76 -11.89 -6.17
C GLY A 182 -8.24 -10.53 -5.72
N GLY A 183 -8.42 -9.51 -6.56
CA GLY A 183 -8.06 -8.13 -6.23
C GLY A 183 -9.15 -7.46 -5.40
N LEU A 184 -8.76 -6.66 -4.40
CA LEU A 184 -9.74 -5.92 -3.58
C LEU A 184 -10.53 -4.86 -4.37
N GLY A 185 -9.96 -4.35 -5.47
CA GLY A 185 -10.69 -3.49 -6.40
C GLY A 185 -11.92 -4.15 -7.00
N ASP A 186 -11.86 -5.46 -7.28
CA ASP A 186 -13.00 -6.20 -7.84
C ASP A 186 -14.14 -6.34 -6.80
N GLU A 187 -13.80 -6.56 -5.53
CA GLU A 187 -14.77 -6.59 -4.44
C GLU A 187 -15.48 -5.24 -4.34
N ASN A 188 -14.74 -4.12 -4.44
CA ASN A 188 -15.31 -2.78 -4.39
C ASN A 188 -16.27 -2.50 -5.55
N ILE A 189 -15.91 -2.89 -6.78
CA ILE A 189 -16.78 -2.74 -7.97
C ILE A 189 -18.13 -3.47 -7.78
N ARG A 190 -18.11 -4.58 -7.03
CA ARG A 190 -19.27 -5.42 -6.77
C ARG A 190 -20.11 -4.97 -5.58
N THR A 191 -19.48 -4.45 -4.54
CA THR A 191 -20.13 -4.22 -3.24
C THR A 191 -20.44 -2.75 -2.95
N LEU A 192 -19.72 -1.80 -3.56
CA LEU A 192 -19.96 -0.39 -3.30
C LEU A 192 -21.27 0.10 -3.95
N PRO A 193 -22.11 0.85 -3.19
CA PRO A 193 -23.22 1.58 -3.77
C PRO A 193 -22.72 2.54 -4.85
N LYS A 194 -23.29 2.45 -6.04
CA LYS A 194 -22.93 3.29 -7.18
C LYS A 194 -23.81 4.51 -7.20
N MET A 195 -23.19 5.68 -7.28
CA MET A 195 -23.92 6.92 -7.58
C MET A 195 -24.60 6.81 -8.94
N THR A 196 -25.83 7.30 -9.00
CA THR A 196 -26.45 7.68 -10.26
C THR A 196 -25.62 8.77 -10.94
N ARG A 197 -25.83 8.96 -12.25
CA ARG A 197 -25.12 10.01 -12.99
C ARG A 197 -25.43 11.40 -12.42
N GLN A 198 -26.67 11.62 -11.98
CA GLN A 198 -27.10 12.87 -11.37
C GLN A 198 -26.39 13.14 -10.04
N GLU A 199 -26.28 12.14 -9.17
CA GLU A 199 -25.52 12.24 -7.92
C GLU A 199 -24.03 12.51 -8.19
N LEU A 200 -23.46 11.88 -9.22
CA LEU A 200 -22.08 12.15 -9.63
C LEU A 200 -21.89 13.59 -10.11
N CYS A 201 -22.78 14.12 -10.95
CA CYS A 201 -22.74 15.53 -11.37
C CYS A 201 -22.85 16.47 -10.15
N ALA A 202 -23.77 16.19 -9.23
CA ALA A 202 -23.96 17.00 -8.03
C ALA A 202 -22.75 16.97 -7.09
N SER A 203 -22.13 15.80 -6.91
CA SER A 203 -20.94 15.64 -6.04
C SER A 203 -19.70 16.32 -6.60
N THR A 204 -19.50 16.30 -7.91
CA THR A 204 -18.30 16.84 -8.57
C THR A 204 -18.45 18.30 -9.00
N GLY A 205 -19.69 18.79 -9.14
CA GLY A 205 -19.98 20.11 -9.70
C GLY A 205 -19.80 20.21 -11.21
N PHE A 206 -19.48 19.10 -11.88
CA PHE A 206 -19.35 19.05 -13.34
C PHE A 206 -20.62 18.50 -13.97
N ASP A 207 -21.03 19.08 -15.09
CA ASP A 207 -21.98 18.40 -15.97
C ASP A 207 -21.26 17.21 -16.59
N LEU A 208 -21.66 16.00 -16.23
CA LEU A 208 -21.11 14.76 -16.75
C LEU A 208 -22.17 14.00 -17.55
N MET A 209 -23.16 14.69 -18.13
CA MET A 209 -24.21 14.09 -18.95
C MET A 209 -23.75 13.78 -20.38
N GLN A 210 -22.82 14.59 -20.91
CA GLN A 210 -22.14 14.34 -22.17
C GLN A 210 -20.98 13.33 -22.01
N PRO A 211 -20.46 12.73 -23.11
CA PRO A 211 -19.27 11.90 -23.06
C PRO A 211 -18.07 12.64 -22.44
N PHE A 212 -17.36 11.98 -21.53
CA PHE A 212 -16.18 12.50 -20.88
C PHE A 212 -15.11 11.41 -20.77
N ALA A 213 -13.87 11.81 -20.50
CA ALA A 213 -12.77 10.91 -20.19
C ALA A 213 -12.29 11.17 -18.75
N ILE A 214 -11.92 10.12 -18.04
CA ILE A 214 -11.18 10.20 -16.77
C ILE A 214 -9.75 9.84 -17.08
N VAL A 215 -8.81 10.70 -16.65
CA VAL A 215 -7.38 10.49 -16.83
C VAL A 215 -6.72 10.52 -15.46
N THR A 216 -5.97 9.47 -15.15
CA THR A 216 -5.08 9.41 -13.99
C THR A 216 -3.68 9.09 -14.51
N TYR A 217 -2.71 9.92 -14.19
CA TYR A 217 -1.33 9.77 -14.65
C TYR A 217 -0.43 9.37 -13.48
N HIS A 218 0.22 8.21 -13.60
CA HIS A 218 1.24 7.75 -12.66
C HIS A 218 2.61 7.97 -13.30
N PRO A 219 3.39 8.98 -12.89
CA PRO A 219 4.72 9.19 -13.43
C PRO A 219 5.62 7.99 -13.10
N GLU A 220 6.50 7.61 -14.02
CA GLU A 220 7.56 6.64 -13.73
C GLU A 220 8.42 7.16 -12.58
N THR A 221 8.59 6.33 -11.54
CA THR A 221 9.37 6.66 -10.34
C THR A 221 10.69 5.92 -10.29
N SER A 222 10.91 4.91 -11.15
CA SER A 222 12.23 4.34 -11.31
C SER A 222 13.11 5.35 -12.03
N ALA A 223 14.21 5.76 -11.38
CA ALA A 223 15.29 6.41 -12.12
C ALA A 223 15.65 5.49 -13.30
N ALA A 224 15.96 6.08 -14.47
CA ALA A 224 16.70 5.38 -15.52
C ALA A 224 18.10 5.04 -14.97
N ALA A 225 18.17 4.11 -14.01
CA ALA A 225 19.39 3.45 -13.65
C ALA A 225 19.80 2.72 -14.92
N GLY A 226 20.72 3.33 -15.66
CA GLY A 226 21.28 2.72 -16.86
C GLY A 226 21.65 1.29 -16.54
N ASP A 227 21.31 0.38 -17.44
CA ASP A 227 21.53 -1.06 -17.28
C ASP A 227 22.89 -1.32 -16.61
N PRO A 228 22.94 -1.84 -15.37
CA PRO A 228 24.20 -2.10 -14.69
C PRO A 228 25.04 -3.14 -15.45
N ALA A 229 24.42 -3.98 -16.29
CA ALA A 229 25.13 -4.88 -17.20
C ALA A 229 25.85 -4.13 -18.35
N ARG A 230 25.44 -2.91 -18.68
CA ARG A 230 26.15 -2.01 -19.61
C ARG A 230 27.23 -1.18 -18.92
N ALA A 231 27.13 -0.95 -17.61
CA ALA A 231 28.13 -0.20 -16.84
C ALA A 231 29.41 -1.01 -16.53
N GLY A 232 29.40 -2.33 -16.78
CA GLY A 232 30.49 -3.26 -16.45
C GLY A 232 31.57 -3.46 -17.52
N GLY A 233 31.69 -2.60 -18.54
CA GLY A 233 32.74 -2.68 -19.56
C GLY A 233 34.13 -2.31 -19.01
N CYS A 234 34.65 -3.04 -18.03
CA CYS A 234 36.04 -2.95 -17.59
C CYS A 234 36.92 -3.65 -18.66
N PRO A 235 37.81 -2.94 -19.36
CA PRO A 235 38.72 -3.59 -20.30
C PRO A 235 39.72 -4.41 -19.47
N VAL A 236 39.53 -5.73 -19.45
CA VAL A 236 40.55 -6.66 -18.97
C VAL A 236 41.76 -6.49 -19.88
N ARG A 237 42.79 -5.77 -19.42
CA ARG A 237 44.10 -5.76 -20.07
C ARG A 237 44.62 -7.19 -20.02
N ARG A 238 44.60 -7.88 -21.16
CA ARG A 238 45.42 -9.07 -21.36
C ARG A 238 46.87 -8.61 -21.44
N ASN A 239 47.63 -8.88 -20.39
CA ASN A 239 49.09 -8.85 -20.48
C ASN A 239 49.52 -10.04 -21.35
N GLY A 240 50.10 -9.72 -22.50
CA GLY A 240 50.97 -10.60 -23.28
C GLY A 240 52.35 -9.98 -23.34
#